data_AF-A0A061N8N4-F1
#
_entry.id   AF-A0A061N8N4-F1
#
_cell.length_a   1.000
_cell.length_b   1.000
_cell.length_c   1.000
_cell.angle_alpha   90.00
_cell.angle_beta   90.00
_cell.angle_gamma   90.00
#
_symmetry.space_group_name_H-M   'P 1'
#
loop_
_entity.id
_entity.type
_entity.pdbx_description
1 polymer ?
#
loop_
_entity_poly.entity_id
_entity_poly.type
_entity_poly.pdbx_seq_one_letter_code
_entity_poly.pdbx_strand_id
1 'polypeptide(L)' 'MTIEQLLERAAEYMSQEHVDFIHRAYLYAEKEHEGQYRKSGEPYIHHPVQVAGILIELKLEPATIAGAFFT' A
#
# COMPACT_ATOMS: atom_id res chain seq x y z
N MET A 1 -2.89 6.99 -7.38
CA MET A 1 -3.83 6.03 -6.79
C MET A 1 -3.88 6.28 -5.29
N THR A 2 -5.06 6.32 -4.68
CA THR A 2 -5.21 6.40 -3.23
C THR A 2 -5.19 5.01 -2.60
N ILE A 3 -5.13 4.93 -1.26
CA ILE A 3 -5.22 3.64 -0.57
C ILE A 3 -6.59 2.97 -0.77
N GLU A 4 -7.67 3.74 -0.84
CA GLU A 4 -9.02 3.20 -1.08
C GLU A 4 -9.09 2.52 -2.45
N GLN A 5 -8.60 3.19 -3.50
CA GLN A 5 -8.54 2.62 -4.85
C GLN A 5 -7.64 1.37 -4.91
N LEU A 6 -6.58 1.34 -4.12
CA LEU A 6 -5.67 0.21 -4.01
C LEU A 6 -6.40 -1.00 -3.40
N LEU A 7 -7.13 -0.80 -2.30
CA LEU A 7 -7.89 -1.86 -1.63
C LEU A 7 -9.07 -2.36 -2.46
N GLU A 8 -9.77 -1.46 -3.17
CA GLU A 8 -10.81 -1.83 -4.13
C GLU A 8 -10.26 -2.77 -5.20
N ARG A 9 -9.13 -2.41 -5.81
CA ARG A 9 -8.47 -3.25 -6.83
C ARG A 9 -7.98 -4.58 -6.27
N ALA A 10 -7.45 -4.61 -5.05
CA ALA A 10 -7.09 -5.87 -4.39
C ALA A 10 -8.32 -6.78 -4.21
N ALA A 11 -9.46 -6.20 -3.82
CA ALA A 11 -10.70 -6.94 -3.59
C ALA A 11 -11.29 -7.57 -4.86
N GLU A 12 -10.91 -7.09 -6.06
CA GLU A 12 -11.36 -7.68 -7.33
C GLU A 12 -10.83 -9.12 -7.55
N TYR A 13 -9.70 -9.48 -6.94
CA TYR A 13 -9.04 -10.78 -7.18
C TYR A 13 -8.47 -11.46 -5.93
N MET A 14 -8.65 -10.86 -4.74
CA MET A 14 -8.18 -11.42 -3.47
C MET A 14 -9.33 -11.68 -2.51
N SER A 15 -9.09 -12.53 -1.51
CA SER A 15 -10.02 -12.71 -0.38
C SER A 15 -10.04 -11.46 0.50
N GLN A 16 -11.15 -11.26 1.24
CA GLN A 16 -11.24 -10.18 2.22
C GLN A 16 -10.10 -10.24 3.26
N GLU A 17 -9.69 -11.43 3.68
CA GLU A 17 -8.56 -11.62 4.60
C GLU A 17 -7.26 -11.03 4.07
N HIS A 18 -6.97 -11.20 2.77
CA HIS A 18 -5.79 -10.64 2.13
C HIS A 18 -5.89 -9.12 1.98
N VAL A 19 -7.08 -8.59 1.65
CA VAL A 19 -7.32 -7.14 1.60
C VAL A 19 -7.10 -6.51 2.97
N ASP A 20 -7.64 -7.13 4.03
CA ASP A 20 -7.46 -6.66 5.40
C ASP A 20 -5.98 -6.74 5.83
N PHE A 21 -5.26 -7.77 5.39
CA PHE A 21 -3.82 -7.89 5.64
C PHE A 21 -3.02 -6.75 4.98
N ILE A 22 -3.30 -6.44 3.71
CA ILE A 22 -2.68 -5.32 2.99
C ILE A 22 -3.02 -3.99 3.67
N HIS A 23 -4.28 -3.79 4.09
CA HIS A 23 -4.70 -2.58 4.77
C HIS A 23 -3.98 -2.39 6.12
N ARG A 24 -3.81 -3.47 6.91
CA ARG A 24 -3.03 -3.40 8.16
C ARG A 24 -1.56 -3.03 7.91
N ALA A 25 -0.95 -3.53 6.84
CA ALA A 25 0.42 -3.16 6.47
C ALA A 25 0.51 -1.67 6.09
N TYR A 26 -0.47 -1.15 5.34
CA TYR A 26 -0.58 0.28 5.06
C TYR A 26 -0.67 1.11 6.34
N LEU A 27 -1.59 0.79 7.26
CA LEU A 27 -1.79 1.55 8.50
C LEU A 27 -0.53 1.58 9.37
N TYR A 28 0.23 0.47 9.38
CA TYR A 28 1.52 0.44 10.05
C TYR A 28 2.51 1.40 9.40
N ALA A 29 2.67 1.35 8.08
CA ALA A 29 3.61 2.21 7.37
C ALA A 29 3.22 3.69 7.41
N GLU A 30 1.92 4.01 7.32
CA GLU A 30 1.42 5.38 7.44
C GLU A 30 1.82 5.98 8.80
N LYS A 31 1.66 5.21 9.87
CA LYS A 31 2.07 5.61 11.20
C LYS A 31 3.59 5.79 11.32
N GLU A 32 4.39 4.86 10.79
CA GLU A 32 5.85 4.96 10.86
C GLU A 32 6.39 6.15 10.04
N HIS A 33 5.71 6.50 8.95
CA HIS A 33 6.06 7.64 8.09
C HIS A 33 5.36 8.94 8.49
N GLU A 34 4.67 9.00 9.64
CA GLU A 34 4.07 10.22 10.14
C GLU A 34 5.12 11.31 10.34
N GLY A 35 4.88 12.50 9.79
CA GLY A 35 5.84 13.62 9.82
C GLY A 35 7.06 13.45 8.92
N GLN A 36 7.15 12.37 8.12
CA GLN A 36 8.19 12.19 7.13
C GLN A 36 7.73 12.72 5.76
N TYR A 37 8.61 13.49 5.12
CA TYR A 37 8.32 14.14 3.84
C TYR A 37 9.45 13.87 2.84
N ARG A 38 9.09 13.77 1.57
CA ARG A 38 10.06 13.72 0.47
C ARG A 38 10.68 15.10 0.25
N LYS A 39 11.77 15.15 -0.53
CA LYS A 39 12.37 16.42 -0.98
C LYS A 39 11.39 17.32 -1.75
N SER A 40 10.34 16.73 -2.35
CA SER A 40 9.24 17.45 -3.00
C SER A 40 8.29 18.15 -2.03
N GLY A 41 8.34 17.82 -0.74
CA GLY A 41 7.39 18.28 0.28
C GLY A 41 6.14 17.39 0.44
N GLU A 42 6.01 16.33 -0.35
CA GLU A 42 4.90 15.38 -0.24
C GLU A 42 5.11 14.42 0.94
N PRO A 43 4.04 13.98 1.61
CA PRO A 43 4.12 12.90 2.62
C PRO A 43 4.81 11.66 2.04
N TYR A 44 5.72 11.07 2.81
CA TYR A 44 6.53 9.94 2.33
C TYR A 44 5.67 8.74 1.92
N ILE A 45 4.58 8.48 2.66
CA ILE A 45 3.66 7.35 2.47
C ILE A 45 3.09 7.22 1.05
N HIS A 46 3.01 8.32 0.29
CA HIS A 46 2.55 8.29 -1.09
C HIS A 46 3.43 7.42 -1.99
N HIS A 47 4.74 7.35 -1.74
CA HIS A 47 5.63 6.54 -2.55
C HIS A 47 5.38 5.03 -2.37
N PRO A 48 5.39 4.47 -1.14
CA PRO A 48 4.97 3.10 -0.89
C PRO A 48 3.60 2.74 -1.49
N VAL A 49 2.60 3.63 -1.39
CA VAL A 49 1.26 3.40 -1.98
C VAL A 49 1.33 3.26 -3.50
N GLN A 50 2.15 4.08 -4.19
CA GLN A 50 2.34 3.96 -5.63
C GLN A 50 3.04 2.63 -6.01
N VAL A 51 4.05 2.22 -5.25
CA VAL A 51 4.75 0.94 -5.47
C VAL A 51 3.78 -0.23 -5.30
N ALA A 52 3.07 -0.28 -4.18
CA ALA A 52 2.05 -1.30 -3.91
C ALA A 52 0.98 -1.36 -5.02
N GLY A 53 0.64 -0.20 -5.60
CA GLY A 53 -0.28 -0.12 -6.71
C GLY A 53 0.18 -0.83 -7.99
N ILE A 54 1.45 -0.70 -8.33
CA ILE A 54 2.06 -1.42 -9.47
C ILE A 54 2.00 -2.93 -9.21
N LEU A 55 2.30 -3.37 -7.98
CA LEU A 55 2.29 -4.79 -7.62
C LEU A 55 0.88 -5.39 -7.69
N ILE A 56 -0.15 -4.60 -7.40
CA ILE A 56 -1.55 -4.99 -7.59
C ILE A 56 -1.91 -5.15 -9.07
N GLU A 57 -1.47 -4.24 -9.93
CA GLU A 57 -1.71 -4.36 -11.39
C GLU A 57 -1.03 -5.62 -11.97
N LEU A 58 0.09 -6.02 -11.39
CA LEU A 58 0.78 -7.27 -11.70
C LEU A 58 0.16 -8.51 -11.04
N LYS A 59 -0.88 -8.33 -10.21
CA LYS A 59 -1.58 -9.39 -9.45
C LYS A 59 -0.64 -10.26 -8.62
N LEU A 60 0.35 -9.64 -7.99
CA LEU A 60 1.29 -10.35 -7.13
C LEU A 60 0.64 -10.80 -5.80
N GLU A 61 1.35 -11.65 -5.06
CA GLU A 61 0.85 -12.17 -3.80
C GLU A 61 0.68 -11.08 -2.73
N PRO A 62 -0.27 -11.24 -1.79
CA PRO A 62 -0.56 -10.25 -0.75
C PRO A 62 0.67 -9.89 0.10
N ALA A 63 1.55 -10.85 0.38
CA ALA A 63 2.80 -10.62 1.12
C ALA A 63 3.75 -9.66 0.38
N THR A 64 3.84 -9.79 -0.94
CA THR A 64 4.66 -8.92 -1.79
C THR A 64 4.09 -7.50 -1.84
N ILE A 65 2.77 -7.37 -1.97
CA ILE A 65 2.09 -6.06 -1.95
C ILE A 65 2.26 -5.40 -0.58
N ALA A 66 2.07 -6.13 0.51
CA ALA A 66 2.29 -5.63 1.87
C ALA A 66 3.76 -5.20 2.09
N GLY A 67 4.71 -5.95 1.53
CA GLY A 67 6.13 -5.65 1.60
C GLY A 67 6.50 -4.27 1.03
N ALA A 68 5.77 -3.78 0.03
CA ALA A 68 5.99 -2.44 -0.54
C ALA A 68 5.72 -1.30 0.45
N PHE A 69 4.98 -1.55 1.53
CA PHE A 69 4.75 -0.56 2.57
C PHE A 69 5.94 -0.39 3.53
N PHE A 70 6.94 -1.28 3.50
CA PHE A 70 8.08 -1.25 4.42
C PHE A 70 9.39 -0.79 3.75
N THR A 71 9.30 -0.09 2.61
CA THR A 71 10.43 0.46 1.85
C THR A 71 10.57 1.96 1.99
#